data_AF-A0A2I0P6H5-F1
#
_entry.id   AF-A0A2I0P6H5-F1
#
_cell.length_a   1.000
_cell.length_b   1.000
_cell.length_c   1.000
_cell.angle_alpha   90.00
_cell.angle_beta   90.00
_cell.angle_gamma   90.00
#
_symmetry.space_group_name_H-M   'P 1'
#
loop_
_entity.id
_entity.type
_entity.pdbx_description
1 polymer ?
#
loop_
_entity_poly.entity_id
_entity_poly.type
_entity_poly.pdbx_seq_one_letter_code
_entity_poly.pdbx_strand_id
1 'polypeptide(L)'
;MKWVTVGLVLMLISALVVPALAAGEGRYSYITVKDVTVRLEKADAVVTMNYTIDGGVGFLVLLLGKSDLKQKSLDILNFNDTSVQRLDLERIEVRVNNASDDYGQGSYWFPAHRFGVVVPSLTVITPQDVNHYENVSEFPGGLGYFA
;
A
#
# COMPACT_ATOMS: atom_id res chain seq x y z
N MET A 1 23.32 -1.33 45.54
CA MET A 1 23.42 -2.19 44.33
C MET A 1 22.06 -2.57 43.74
N LYS A 2 21.11 -3.16 44.48
CA LYS A 2 19.80 -3.60 43.95
C LYS A 2 18.98 -2.50 43.23
N TRP A 3 18.99 -1.28 43.75
CA TRP A 3 18.25 -0.14 43.19
C TRP A 3 18.82 0.37 41.85
N VAL A 4 20.14 0.24 41.65
CA VAL A 4 20.81 0.58 40.39
C VAL A 4 20.44 -0.43 39.31
N THR A 5 20.40 -1.72 39.67
CA THR A 5 19.97 -2.79 38.77
C THR A 5 18.51 -2.63 38.36
N VAL A 6 17.61 -2.28 39.29
CA VAL A 6 16.20 -2.01 38.99
C VAL A 6 16.04 -0.80 38.07
N GLY A 7 16.78 0.29 38.32
CA GLY A 7 16.76 1.47 37.46
C GLY A 7 17.26 1.18 36.04
N LEU A 8 18.33 0.40 35.91
CA LEU A 8 18.89 -0.01 34.61
C LEU A 8 17.91 -0.89 33.82
N VAL A 9 17.24 -1.83 34.49
CA VAL A 9 16.24 -2.71 33.87
C VAL A 9 15.02 -1.91 33.42
N LEU A 10 14.54 -0.95 34.24
CA LEU A 10 13.42 -0.09 33.88
C LEU A 10 13.76 0.82 32.68
N MET A 11 15.00 1.33 32.62
CA MET A 11 15.50 2.12 31.49
C MET A 11 15.59 1.28 30.21
N LEU A 12 16.07 0.04 30.31
CA LEU A 12 16.13 -0.88 29.17
C LEU A 12 14.72 -1.17 28.63
N ILE A 13 13.78 -1.50 29.53
CA ILE A 13 12.39 -1.79 29.15
C ILE A 13 11.76 -0.57 28.46
N SER A 14 11.94 0.64 29.00
CA SER A 14 11.43 1.86 28.36
C SER A 14 12.04 2.12 26.97
N ALA A 15 13.31 1.79 26.75
CA ALA A 15 13.95 1.92 25.44
C ALA A 15 13.39 0.94 24.39
N LEU A 16 12.85 -0.20 24.83
CA LEU A 16 12.22 -1.21 23.98
C LEU A 16 10.75 -0.89 23.60
N VAL A 17 10.06 0.02 24.31
CA VAL A 17 8.67 0.40 24.00
C VAL A 17 8.59 1.42 22.87
N VAL A 18 9.61 2.25 22.68
CA VAL A 18 9.61 3.34 21.68
C VAL A 18 9.44 2.85 20.22
N PRO A 19 10.10 1.76 19.77
CA PRO A 19 9.94 1.29 18.39
C PRO A 19 8.55 0.70 18.10
N ALA A 20 7.83 0.21 19.12
CA ALA A 20 6.52 -0.40 18.95
C ALA A 20 5.40 0.62 18.69
N LEU A 21 5.55 1.85 19.19
CA LEU A 21 4.62 2.96 18.94
C LEU A 21 4.90 3.67 17.60
N ALA A 22 6.03 3.38 16.96
CA ALA A 22 6.36 3.84 15.62
C ALA A 22 5.86 2.89 14.51
N ALA A 23 4.95 1.95 14.84
CA ALA A 23 4.12 1.27 13.87
C ALA A 23 3.15 2.28 13.23
N GLY A 24 3.71 3.15 12.38
CA GLY A 24 3.00 4.23 11.73
C GLY A 24 1.88 3.70 10.85
N GLU A 25 0.76 4.42 10.85
CA GLU A 25 -0.33 4.23 9.91
C GLU A 25 0.27 4.22 8.48
N GLY A 26 0.04 3.14 7.73
CA GLY A 26 0.62 2.92 6.38
C GLY A 26 1.84 2.01 6.30
N ARG A 27 2.25 1.40 7.41
CA ARG A 27 3.32 0.39 7.44
C ARG A 27 2.74 -1.04 7.41
N TYR A 28 3.26 -1.87 6.52
CA TYR A 28 3.02 -3.31 6.48
C TYR A 28 4.34 -4.06 6.55
N SER A 29 4.63 -4.72 7.67
CA SER A 29 5.92 -5.38 7.91
C SER A 29 7.11 -4.41 7.77
N TYR A 30 7.95 -4.58 6.75
CA TYR A 30 9.11 -3.72 6.44
C TYR A 30 8.84 -2.72 5.30
N ILE A 31 7.61 -2.69 4.77
CA ILE A 31 7.19 -1.82 3.67
C ILE A 31 6.43 -0.64 4.29
N THR A 32 6.85 0.58 3.98
CA THR A 32 6.13 1.80 4.32
C THR A 32 5.58 2.40 3.04
N VAL A 33 4.25 2.43 2.90
CA VAL A 33 3.56 2.99 1.73
C VAL A 33 3.72 4.51 1.74
N LYS A 34 4.03 5.08 0.58
CA LYS A 34 4.07 6.54 0.39
C LYS A 34 2.80 7.02 -0.28
N ASP A 35 2.51 6.43 -1.44
CA ASP A 35 1.37 6.80 -2.25
C ASP A 35 0.91 5.64 -3.13
N VAL A 36 -0.35 5.69 -3.53
CA VAL A 36 -0.96 4.77 -4.49
C VAL A 36 -1.63 5.61 -5.59
N THR A 37 -1.34 5.27 -6.83
CA THR A 37 -2.03 5.82 -8.01
C THR A 37 -2.82 4.71 -8.69
N VAL A 38 -4.13 4.89 -8.85
CA VAL A 38 -5.01 4.01 -9.61
C VAL A 38 -5.39 4.74 -10.90
N ARG A 39 -4.96 4.23 -12.06
CA ARG A 39 -5.34 4.76 -13.37
C ARG A 39 -6.35 3.82 -14.00
N LEU A 40 -7.57 4.32 -14.22
CA LEU A 40 -8.68 3.57 -14.77
C LEU A 40 -8.68 3.66 -16.30
N GLU A 41 -8.75 2.50 -16.96
CA GLU A 41 -8.72 2.34 -18.42
C GLU A 41 -9.85 1.39 -18.84
N LYS A 42 -11.03 1.96 -19.15
CA LYS A 42 -12.27 1.18 -19.33
C LYS A 42 -12.50 0.31 -18.09
N ALA A 43 -12.78 -0.99 -18.22
CA ALA A 43 -12.99 -1.88 -17.08
C ALA A 43 -11.71 -2.25 -16.31
N ASP A 44 -10.53 -2.00 -16.87
CA ASP A 44 -9.25 -2.35 -16.26
C ASP A 44 -8.62 -1.17 -15.50
N ALA A 45 -7.58 -1.45 -14.71
CA ALA A 45 -6.76 -0.42 -14.08
C ALA A 45 -5.27 -0.75 -14.12
N VAL A 46 -4.45 0.29 -14.15
CA VAL A 46 -3.03 0.23 -13.79
C VAL A 46 -2.85 0.87 -12.43
N VAL A 47 -2.38 0.10 -11.46
CA VAL A 47 -2.15 0.54 -10.09
C VAL A 47 -0.65 0.59 -9.83
N THR A 48 -0.16 1.77 -9.46
CA THR A 48 1.22 1.99 -9.05
C THR A 48 1.23 2.32 -7.56
N MET A 49 2.04 1.61 -6.79
CA MET A 49 2.28 1.94 -5.39
C MET A 49 3.76 2.21 -5.18
N ASN A 50 4.06 3.40 -4.64
CA ASN A 50 5.41 3.77 -4.24
C ASN A 50 5.59 3.53 -2.74
N TYR A 51 6.75 3.04 -2.36
CA TYR A 51 7.05 2.68 -0.97
C TYR A 51 8.53 2.82 -0.64
N THR A 52 8.82 2.71 0.65
CA THR A 52 10.19 2.50 1.15
C THR A 52 10.29 1.17 1.88
N ILE A 53 11.43 0.52 1.72
CA ILE A 53 11.80 -0.66 2.49
C ILE A 53 12.72 -0.20 3.63
N ASP A 54 12.42 -0.63 4.85
CA ASP A 54 13.26 -0.36 6.00
C ASP A 54 14.71 -0.80 5.76
N GLY A 55 15.67 0.08 6.04
CA GLY A 55 17.07 -0.08 5.64
C GLY A 55 17.75 -1.35 6.17
N GLY A 56 17.32 -1.87 7.32
CA GLY A 56 17.83 -3.14 7.87
C GLY A 56 17.35 -4.39 7.10
N VAL A 57 16.30 -4.27 6.28
CA VAL A 57 15.64 -5.40 5.61
C VAL A 57 15.82 -5.34 4.09
N GLY A 58 16.10 -4.18 3.50
CA GLY A 58 16.27 -4.02 2.04
C GLY A 58 17.32 -4.96 1.44
N PHE A 59 18.44 -5.16 2.13
CA PHE A 59 19.47 -6.12 1.70
C PHE A 59 18.98 -7.57 1.76
N LEU A 60 18.18 -7.92 2.78
CA LEU A 60 17.59 -9.26 2.89
C LEU A 60 16.59 -9.53 1.78
N VAL A 61 15.78 -8.53 1.39
CA VAL A 61 14.83 -8.66 0.25
C VAL A 61 15.58 -8.94 -1.06
N LEU A 62 16.73 -8.29 -1.27
CA LEU A 62 17.57 -8.55 -2.44
C LEU A 62 18.16 -9.96 -2.45
N LEU A 63 18.55 -10.49 -1.29
CA LEU A 63 19.17 -11.81 -1.17
C LEU A 63 18.16 -12.97 -1.17
N LEU A 64 17.03 -12.81 -0.47
CA LEU A 64 16.02 -13.85 -0.25
C LEU A 64 14.99 -13.93 -1.38
N GLY A 65 15.01 -12.94 -2.28
CA GLY A 65 14.20 -12.91 -3.49
C GLY A 65 12.96 -12.03 -3.36
N LYS A 66 12.56 -11.43 -4.49
CA LYS A 66 11.45 -10.48 -4.60
C LYS A 66 10.06 -11.11 -4.41
N SER A 67 9.95 -12.42 -4.17
CA SER A 67 8.65 -13.10 -4.05
C SER A 67 7.88 -12.66 -2.81
N ASP A 68 8.56 -12.54 -1.67
CA ASP A 68 7.93 -12.06 -0.43
C ASP A 68 7.51 -10.58 -0.58
N LEU A 69 8.38 -9.74 -1.14
CA LEU A 69 8.05 -8.34 -1.47
C LEU A 69 6.81 -8.27 -2.38
N LYS A 70 6.76 -9.07 -3.45
CA LYS A 70 5.62 -9.15 -4.36
C LYS A 70 4.34 -9.47 -3.61
N GLN A 71 4.35 -10.53 -2.81
CA GLN A 71 3.16 -10.99 -2.09
C GLN A 71 2.68 -9.93 -1.10
N LYS A 72 3.57 -9.38 -0.26
CA LYS A 72 3.20 -8.30 0.67
C LYS A 72 2.68 -7.07 -0.03
N SER A 73 3.29 -6.66 -1.15
CA SER A 73 2.80 -5.53 -1.94
C SER A 73 1.40 -5.79 -2.52
N LEU A 74 1.11 -7.02 -2.96
CA LEU A 74 -0.23 -7.40 -3.41
C LEU A 74 -1.23 -7.47 -2.25
N ASP A 75 -0.82 -7.94 -1.07
CA ASP A 75 -1.65 -7.96 0.14
C ASP A 75 -2.00 -6.53 0.61
N ILE A 76 -1.05 -5.59 0.48
CA ILE A 76 -1.29 -4.16 0.75
C ILE A 76 -2.30 -3.58 -0.25
N LEU A 77 -2.11 -3.85 -1.54
CA LEU A 77 -2.98 -3.33 -2.59
C LEU A 77 -4.36 -3.97 -2.58
N ASN A 78 -4.44 -5.26 -2.22
CA ASN A 78 -5.66 -6.04 -2.02
C ASN A 78 -6.63 -6.06 -3.22
N PHE A 79 -6.12 -5.93 -4.46
CA PHE A 79 -6.91 -6.09 -5.67
C PHE A 79 -7.00 -7.56 -6.10
N ASN A 80 -8.14 -7.95 -6.63
CA ASN A 80 -8.35 -9.24 -7.29
C ASN A 80 -7.85 -9.20 -8.74
N ASP A 81 -7.61 -10.37 -9.33
CA ASP A 81 -7.22 -10.52 -10.75
C ASP A 81 -6.08 -9.57 -11.18
N THR A 82 -4.95 -9.74 -10.50
CA THR A 82 -3.79 -8.86 -10.64
C THR A 82 -2.64 -9.50 -11.40
N SER A 83 -2.00 -8.72 -12.25
CA SER A 83 -0.78 -9.09 -12.96
C SER A 83 0.31 -8.04 -12.74
N VAL A 84 1.38 -8.45 -12.04
CA VAL A 84 2.51 -7.57 -11.72
C VAL A 84 3.32 -7.28 -12.98
N GLN A 85 3.33 -6.01 -13.39
CA GLN A 85 4.09 -5.52 -14.54
C GLN A 85 5.52 -5.14 -14.15
N ARG A 86 5.68 -4.55 -12.95
CA ARG A 86 6.98 -4.11 -12.44
C ARG A 86 7.08 -4.30 -10.94
N LEU A 87 8.26 -4.72 -10.48
CA LEU A 87 8.59 -4.82 -9.07
C LEU A 87 10.07 -4.50 -8.81
N ASP A 88 10.32 -3.41 -8.09
CA ASP A 88 11.64 -3.02 -7.61
C ASP A 88 11.58 -2.62 -6.12
N LEU A 89 12.63 -2.03 -5.56
CA LEU A 89 12.68 -1.73 -4.12
C LEU A 89 11.92 -0.46 -3.73
N GLU A 90 11.45 0.30 -4.73
CA GLU A 90 10.83 1.61 -4.53
C GLU A 90 9.38 1.62 -4.96
N ARG A 91 8.99 0.71 -5.87
CA ARG A 91 7.62 0.63 -6.38
C ARG A 91 7.21 -0.75 -6.87
N ILE A 92 5.90 -0.94 -6.90
CA ILE A 92 5.22 -1.99 -7.65
C ILE A 92 4.24 -1.36 -8.64
N GLU A 93 4.13 -1.96 -9.82
CA GLU A 93 3.11 -1.64 -10.80
C GLU A 93 2.35 -2.90 -11.17
N VAL A 94 1.03 -2.82 -11.09
CA VAL A 94 0.12 -3.96 -11.23
C VAL A 94 -0.98 -3.58 -12.21
N ARG A 95 -1.25 -4.45 -13.17
CA ARG A 95 -2.47 -4.39 -13.97
C ARG A 95 -3.56 -5.17 -13.24
N VAL A 96 -4.71 -4.53 -13.03
CA VAL A 96 -5.90 -5.11 -12.42
C VAL A 96 -6.92 -5.28 -13.53
N ASN A 97 -7.32 -6.52 -13.81
CA ASN A 97 -8.37 -6.77 -14.78
C ASN A 97 -9.72 -6.63 -14.10
N ASN A 98 -10.73 -6.12 -14.82
CA ASN A 98 -12.08 -5.91 -14.27
C ASN A 98 -12.06 -5.16 -12.93
N ALA A 99 -11.22 -4.13 -12.84
CA ALA A 99 -11.16 -3.23 -11.69
C ALA A 99 -12.47 -2.45 -11.51
N SER A 100 -13.22 -2.26 -12.60
CA SER A 100 -14.50 -1.56 -12.62
C SER A 100 -15.58 -2.39 -13.32
N ASP A 101 -16.82 -2.22 -12.87
CA ASP A 101 -17.99 -2.79 -13.53
C ASP A 101 -18.32 -2.00 -14.81
N ASP A 102 -18.46 -2.68 -15.94
CA ASP A 102 -18.89 -2.09 -17.22
C ASP A 102 -20.43 -2.14 -17.33
N TYR A 103 -21.05 -0.96 -17.36
CA TYR A 103 -22.50 -0.80 -17.51
C TYR A 103 -22.91 -0.60 -18.99
N GLY A 104 -21.97 -0.70 -19.92
CA GLY A 104 -22.15 -0.44 -21.33
C GLY A 104 -22.15 1.05 -21.67
N GLN A 105 -22.17 1.35 -22.97
CA GLN A 105 -22.19 2.73 -23.51
C GLN A 105 -21.02 3.61 -23.02
N GLY A 106 -19.90 2.98 -22.66
CA GLY A 106 -18.72 3.68 -22.14
C GLY A 106 -18.89 4.15 -20.70
N SER A 107 -19.87 3.67 -19.95
CA SER A 107 -20.06 3.95 -18.53
C SER A 107 -19.47 2.83 -17.65
N TYR A 108 -18.63 3.22 -16.70
CA TYR A 108 -17.95 2.29 -15.80
C TYR A 108 -18.13 2.73 -14.34
N TRP A 109 -18.06 1.76 -13.44
CA TRP A 109 -18.12 1.99 -12.00
C TRP A 109 -16.93 1.34 -11.31
N PHE A 110 -16.02 2.16 -10.78
CA PHE A 110 -14.96 1.69 -9.91
C PHE A 110 -15.53 1.51 -8.50
N PRO A 111 -15.66 0.28 -7.97
CA PRO A 111 -16.33 0.03 -6.71
C PRO A 111 -15.51 0.52 -5.51
N ALA A 112 -16.13 0.47 -4.33
CA ALA A 112 -15.41 0.67 -3.09
C ALA A 112 -14.26 -0.34 -2.95
N HIS A 113 -13.13 0.10 -2.41
CA HIS A 113 -11.92 -0.71 -2.32
C HIS A 113 -11.24 -0.56 -0.97
N ARG A 114 -10.78 -1.67 -0.39
CA ARG A 114 -10.10 -1.65 0.91
C ARG A 114 -8.64 -2.04 0.74
N PHE A 115 -7.74 -1.19 1.23
CA PHE A 115 -6.32 -1.46 1.27
C PHE A 115 -5.95 -2.23 2.54
N GLY A 116 -4.85 -2.99 2.47
CA GLY A 116 -4.30 -3.71 3.62
C GLY A 116 -3.71 -2.79 4.71
N VAL A 117 -3.49 -1.51 4.39
CA VAL A 117 -3.02 -0.46 5.31
C VAL A 117 -3.70 0.87 5.00
N VAL A 118 -3.49 1.87 5.87
CA VAL A 118 -3.83 3.27 5.57
C VAL A 118 -2.88 3.79 4.48
N VAL A 119 -3.40 4.14 3.32
CA VAL A 119 -2.64 4.76 2.23
C VAL A 119 -2.52 6.26 2.52
N PRO A 120 -1.30 6.82 2.70
CA PRO A 120 -1.15 8.23 3.05
C PRO A 120 -1.71 9.16 1.97
N SER A 121 -1.40 8.91 0.70
CA SER A 121 -1.94 9.66 -0.44
C SER A 121 -2.41 8.70 -1.55
N LEU A 122 -3.68 8.81 -1.93
CA LEU A 122 -4.32 8.04 -2.98
C LEU A 122 -4.74 8.97 -4.12
N THR A 123 -4.31 8.65 -5.33
CA THR A 123 -4.74 9.35 -6.54
C THR A 123 -5.51 8.39 -7.44
N VAL A 124 -6.74 8.72 -7.81
CA VAL A 124 -7.56 7.97 -8.76
C VAL A 124 -7.72 8.79 -10.02
N ILE A 125 -7.19 8.28 -11.13
CA ILE A 125 -7.19 8.93 -12.44
C ILE A 125 -8.21 8.23 -13.32
N THR A 126 -9.18 8.98 -13.79
CA THR A 126 -10.13 8.59 -14.84
C THR A 126 -9.76 9.32 -16.14
N PRO A 127 -10.36 8.97 -17.30
CA PRO A 127 -10.16 9.74 -18.53
C PRO A 127 -10.61 11.21 -18.42
N GLN A 128 -11.52 11.52 -17.49
CA GLN A 128 -12.17 12.82 -17.39
C GLN A 128 -11.61 13.69 -16.24
N ASP A 129 -11.09 13.05 -15.19
CA ASP A 129 -10.76 13.72 -13.94
C ASP A 129 -9.69 12.98 -13.11
N VAL A 130 -9.04 13.73 -12.22
CA VAL A 130 -8.04 13.24 -11.26
C VAL A 130 -8.53 13.55 -9.84
N ASN A 131 -8.81 12.50 -9.07
CA ASN A 131 -9.31 12.61 -7.71
C ASN A 131 -8.19 12.28 -6.72
N HIS A 132 -8.03 13.13 -5.70
CA HIS A 132 -7.02 12.97 -4.66
C HIS A 132 -7.67 12.76 -3.29
N TYR A 133 -7.13 11.81 -2.54
CA TYR A 133 -7.59 11.45 -1.21
C TYR A 133 -6.38 11.23 -0.30
N GLU A 134 -6.53 11.52 0.99
CA GLU A 134 -5.46 11.39 1.97
C GLU A 134 -5.89 10.45 3.11
N ASN A 135 -4.94 9.67 3.62
CA ASN A 135 -5.11 8.71 4.72
C ASN A 135 -6.27 7.73 4.52
N VAL A 136 -6.30 7.08 3.36
CA VAL A 136 -7.37 6.17 2.93
C VAL A 136 -7.02 4.73 3.30
N SER A 137 -7.76 4.13 4.23
CA SER A 137 -7.76 2.67 4.41
C SER A 137 -8.83 1.97 3.57
N GLU A 138 -9.92 2.69 3.29
CA GLU A 138 -11.05 2.24 2.49
C GLU A 138 -11.49 3.40 1.59
N PHE A 139 -11.45 3.16 0.28
CA PHE A 139 -12.00 4.05 -0.74
C PHE A 139 -13.53 3.92 -0.71
N PRO A 140 -14.27 4.94 -0.22
CA PRO A 140 -15.68 4.80 0.07
C PRO A 140 -16.56 5.02 -1.17
N GLY A 141 -17.69 4.33 -1.22
CA GLY A 141 -18.82 4.70 -2.10
C GLY A 141 -18.66 4.43 -3.59
N GLY A 142 -17.46 4.12 -4.08
CA GLY A 142 -17.18 3.92 -5.50
C GLY A 142 -17.17 5.21 -6.32
N LEU A 143 -16.78 5.12 -7.58
CA LEU A 143 -16.64 6.23 -8.52
C LEU A 143 -17.14 5.84 -9.91
N GLY A 144 -18.14 6.56 -10.41
CA GLY A 144 -18.57 6.43 -11.80
C GLY A 144 -17.70 7.28 -12.74
N TYR A 145 -17.42 6.77 -13.93
CA TYR A 145 -16.67 7.49 -14.97
C TYR A 145 -17.02 7.00 -16.38
N PHE A 146 -16.53 7.73 -17.39
CA PHE A 146 -16.72 7.37 -18.79
C PHE A 146 -15.40 7.13 -19.53
N ALA A 147 -15.37 6.16 -20.45
CA ALA A 147 -14.21 5.81 -21.28
C ALA A 147 -14.57 5.21 -22.65
#